data_AF-Q8I497-F1
#
_entry.id   AF-Q8I497-F1
#
_cell.length_a   1.000
_cell.length_b   1.000
_cell.length_c   1.000
_cell.angle_alpha   90.00
_cell.angle_beta   90.00
_cell.angle_gamma   90.00
#
_symmetry.space_group_name_H-M   'P 1'
#
loop_
_entity.id
_entity.type
_entity.pdbx_description
1 polymer ?
#
loop_
_entity_poly.entity_id
_entity_poly.type
_entity_poly.pdbx_seq_one_letter_code
_entity_poly.pdbx_strand_id
1 'polypeptide(L)'
;MGTVCRSFITATATLFLILTAAHLQEVKPFGIFELNLVSYENREGRDDILGGCCSGRLGADGSCPPCPVYLRVCVKHYQALVDPSSPCTFHEFVTPLLVAANGTAEEDRGLQVLSDPDTMTFDFNLTWLGEFSLIVEAWHPSERKGSNKVLVSRFIAQRTLKVGLAWTQDELSTNQSTLKLMYRVYCATNYYGPNCGNLCRPRDDKFGHYTCKEDGQKLCKPGWSGSYCDKALCLPGCHGTCDLPDECKCRPGWLGKFCDTCTRYPGCIHGTCNQPWQCNCDEGWGGLFCDHDLNYCTNHKPCQNGGTCTNTGQGSYTCNCTEEFMGVNCNILKNPCQKNPCRNNGICENSSQGQYTCTCAPGFYGPHCETTASICTKNPCENGGSCIHDPKGVICDCPPGFSGILCEKKDPVRCVSGHCLNGKKNGRNRPYGSLFLF
;
A
#
# COMPACT_ATOMS: atom_id res chain seq x y z
N MET A 1 19.13 -74.56 -16.64
CA MET A 1 19.90 -73.70 -17.56
C MET A 1 19.10 -72.41 -17.72
N GLY A 2 19.53 -71.20 -17.36
CA GLY A 2 20.68 -70.67 -16.66
C GLY A 2 20.36 -69.21 -16.29
N THR A 3 20.71 -68.82 -15.07
CA THR A 3 21.07 -67.46 -14.58
C THR A 3 20.41 -66.22 -15.22
N VAL A 4 19.52 -65.57 -14.47
CA VAL A 4 19.18 -64.15 -14.62
C VAL A 4 19.81 -63.36 -13.48
N CYS A 5 20.62 -62.37 -13.86
CA CYS A 5 21.35 -61.43 -13.01
C CYS A 5 20.36 -60.53 -12.23
N ARG A 6 20.52 -60.40 -10.90
CA ARG A 6 19.92 -59.31 -10.11
C ARG A 6 20.99 -58.68 -9.23
N SER A 7 21.32 -57.44 -9.56
CA SER A 7 22.24 -56.58 -8.84
C SER A 7 21.65 -56.12 -7.50
N PHE A 8 22.52 -56.09 -6.50
CA PHE A 8 22.33 -55.56 -5.16
C PHE A 8 22.14 -54.04 -5.17
N ILE A 9 21.11 -53.54 -4.48
CA ILE A 9 21.08 -52.19 -3.90
C ILE A 9 20.55 -52.33 -2.47
N THR A 10 21.44 -52.20 -1.50
CA THR A 10 21.12 -52.12 -0.07
C THR A 10 20.72 -50.67 0.26
N ALA A 11 19.45 -50.44 0.57
CA ALA A 11 18.97 -49.17 1.11
C ALA A 11 18.89 -49.27 2.64
N THR A 12 19.82 -48.60 3.32
CA THR A 12 19.81 -48.38 4.77
C THR A 12 18.83 -47.24 5.08
N ALA A 13 17.66 -47.59 5.63
CA ALA A 13 16.68 -46.63 6.10
C ALA A 13 17.11 -46.07 7.48
N THR A 14 17.67 -44.87 7.50
CA THR A 14 17.84 -44.07 8.72
C THR A 14 16.50 -43.46 9.10
N LEU A 15 15.92 -43.98 10.18
CA LEU A 15 14.70 -43.48 10.81
C LEU A 15 15.02 -42.17 11.55
N PHE A 16 14.84 -41.02 10.89
CA PHE A 16 14.85 -39.72 11.56
C PHE A 16 13.55 -39.57 12.36
N LEU A 17 13.61 -39.85 13.67
CA LEU A 17 12.61 -39.39 14.62
C LEU A 17 12.71 -37.87 14.70
N ILE A 18 11.83 -37.17 13.97
CA ILE A 18 11.55 -35.76 14.22
C ILE A 18 10.76 -35.71 15.53
N LEU A 19 11.46 -35.55 16.65
CA LEU A 19 10.89 -35.04 17.89
C LEU A 19 10.40 -33.62 17.58
N THR A 20 9.14 -33.50 17.16
CA THR A 20 8.43 -32.23 17.31
C THR A 20 8.33 -32.01 18.81
N ALA A 21 9.13 -31.07 19.32
CA ALA A 21 8.83 -30.44 20.59
C ALA A 21 7.48 -29.75 20.39
N ALA A 22 6.40 -30.49 20.70
CA ALA A 22 5.14 -29.87 21.03
C ALA A 22 5.47 -28.95 22.20
N HIS A 23 5.61 -27.66 21.93
CA HIS A 23 5.52 -26.64 22.94
C HIS A 23 4.15 -26.86 23.56
N LEU A 24 4.09 -27.61 24.66
CA LEU A 24 2.96 -27.62 25.56
C LEU A 24 2.84 -26.16 25.98
N GLN A 25 1.97 -25.46 25.29
CA GLN A 25 1.65 -24.09 25.58
C GLN A 25 0.95 -24.16 26.93
N GLU A 26 1.70 -23.84 27.99
CA GLU A 26 1.16 -23.77 29.34
C GLU A 26 -0.10 -22.91 29.27
N VAL A 27 -1.25 -23.54 29.55
CA VAL A 27 -2.53 -22.85 29.55
C VAL A 27 -2.46 -21.86 30.69
N LYS A 28 -2.19 -20.60 30.37
CA LYS A 28 -2.14 -19.54 31.37
C LYS A 28 -3.49 -19.43 32.04
N PRO A 29 -3.53 -19.35 33.38
CA PRO A 29 -4.79 -19.25 34.10
C PRO A 29 -5.51 -17.94 33.78
N PHE A 30 -6.83 -17.99 33.89
CA PHE A 30 -7.69 -16.83 33.67
C PHE A 30 -7.65 -15.91 34.89
N GLY A 31 -7.61 -16.50 36.09
CA GLY A 31 -7.43 -15.78 37.34
C GLY A 31 -6.89 -16.65 38.46
N ILE A 32 -6.68 -16.00 39.59
CA ILE A 32 -6.09 -16.56 40.80
C ILE A 32 -7.07 -16.34 41.95
N PHE A 33 -7.32 -17.40 42.70
CA PHE A 33 -8.01 -17.34 43.99
C PHE A 33 -6.99 -17.53 45.10
N GLU A 34 -7.03 -16.64 46.08
CA GLU A 34 -6.17 -16.68 47.25
C GLU A 34 -7.01 -16.79 48.52
N LEU A 35 -6.59 -17.65 49.44
CA LEU A 35 -7.17 -17.80 50.75
C LEU A 35 -6.09 -17.78 51.81
N ASN A 36 -6.34 -16.98 52.85
CA ASN A 36 -5.51 -16.88 54.02
C ASN A 36 -6.31 -17.29 55.25
N LEU A 37 -5.79 -18.25 56.00
CA LEU A 37 -6.37 -18.67 57.26
C LEU A 37 -5.79 -17.75 58.36
N VAL A 38 -6.64 -17.02 59.06
CA VAL A 38 -6.21 -16.02 60.04
C VAL A 38 -6.05 -16.66 61.42
N SER A 39 -7.08 -17.35 61.89
CA SER A 39 -7.05 -18.02 63.19
C SER A 39 -8.09 -19.11 63.28
N TYR A 40 -7.76 -20.18 63.98
CA TYR A 40 -8.71 -21.18 64.45
C TYR A 40 -8.73 -21.18 65.98
N GLU A 41 -9.93 -21.21 66.55
CA GLU A 41 -10.14 -21.13 67.98
C GLU A 41 -11.08 -22.24 68.43
N ASN A 42 -10.66 -23.02 69.42
CA ASN A 42 -11.50 -24.01 70.11
C ASN A 42 -11.12 -23.99 71.59
N ARG A 43 -11.81 -23.10 72.34
CA ARG A 43 -11.50 -22.82 73.75
C ARG A 43 -11.74 -24.01 74.65
N GLU A 44 -12.78 -24.78 74.35
CA GLU A 44 -13.25 -25.87 75.20
C GLU A 44 -12.50 -27.18 74.97
N GLY A 45 -11.65 -27.27 73.94
CA GLY A 45 -10.92 -28.51 73.62
C GLY A 45 -11.85 -29.68 73.26
N ARG A 46 -13.06 -29.37 72.77
CA ARG A 46 -14.12 -30.34 72.48
C ARG A 46 -14.38 -30.48 70.99
N ASP A 47 -14.85 -31.65 70.58
CA ASP A 47 -15.34 -31.88 69.23
C ASP A 47 -16.82 -31.48 69.10
N ASP A 48 -17.19 -30.86 67.97
CA ASP A 48 -18.55 -30.36 67.70
C ASP A 48 -19.58 -31.47 67.43
N ILE A 49 -19.13 -32.73 67.28
CA ILE A 49 -19.96 -33.83 66.78
C ILE A 49 -20.54 -34.65 67.94
N LEU A 50 -19.68 -35.02 68.87
CA LEU A 50 -19.96 -35.83 70.05
C LEU A 50 -19.87 -35.01 71.35
N GLY A 51 -19.27 -33.82 71.32
CA GLY A 51 -19.10 -32.95 72.50
C GLY A 51 -18.03 -33.43 73.49
N GLY A 52 -17.24 -34.45 73.11
CA GLY A 52 -16.17 -35.02 73.93
C GLY A 52 -14.86 -34.26 73.77
N CYS A 53 -13.86 -34.57 74.61
CA CYS A 53 -12.52 -34.03 74.42
C CYS A 53 -11.87 -34.64 73.17
N CYS A 54 -11.16 -33.85 72.35
CA CYS A 54 -10.54 -34.37 71.11
C CYS A 54 -9.52 -35.49 71.36
N SER A 55 -8.82 -35.46 72.50
CA SER A 55 -7.88 -36.49 72.95
C SER A 55 -8.57 -37.77 73.46
N GLY A 56 -9.89 -37.73 73.65
CA GLY A 56 -10.68 -38.76 74.34
C GLY A 56 -10.43 -38.83 75.85
N ARG A 57 -9.69 -37.87 76.44
CA ARG A 57 -9.36 -37.85 77.87
C ARG A 57 -9.61 -36.47 78.49
N LEU A 58 -10.14 -36.47 79.70
CA LEU A 58 -10.22 -35.28 80.54
C LEU A 58 -8.86 -35.00 81.19
N GLY A 59 -8.53 -33.72 81.34
CA GLY A 59 -7.42 -33.24 82.15
C GLY A 59 -7.63 -33.50 83.64
N ALA A 60 -6.59 -33.28 84.43
CA ALA A 60 -6.64 -33.48 85.89
C ALA A 60 -7.63 -32.53 86.61
N ASP A 61 -7.97 -31.41 85.99
CA ASP A 61 -8.92 -30.39 86.42
C ASP A 61 -10.35 -30.62 85.89
N GLY A 62 -10.57 -31.68 85.12
CA GLY A 62 -11.86 -31.95 84.48
C GLY A 62 -12.14 -31.11 83.22
N SER A 63 -11.20 -30.28 82.77
CA SER A 63 -11.28 -29.59 81.48
C SER A 63 -10.70 -30.46 80.37
N CYS A 64 -11.01 -30.17 79.11
CA CYS A 64 -10.39 -30.87 77.98
C CYS A 64 -9.05 -30.19 77.61
N PRO A 65 -8.00 -30.96 77.30
CA PRO A 65 -6.75 -30.38 76.80
C PRO A 65 -6.95 -29.72 75.42
N PRO A 66 -6.09 -28.75 75.05
CA PRO A 66 -6.12 -28.14 73.72
C PRO A 66 -6.05 -29.19 72.60
N CYS A 67 -6.83 -28.99 71.54
CA CYS A 67 -6.85 -29.88 70.38
C CYS A 67 -5.86 -29.38 69.33
N PRO A 68 -4.64 -29.93 69.20
CA PRO A 68 -3.79 -29.64 68.04
C PRO A 68 -4.51 -30.16 66.80
N VAL A 69 -4.78 -29.29 65.83
CA VAL A 69 -5.53 -29.66 64.62
C VAL A 69 -4.76 -29.30 63.37
N TYR A 70 -4.97 -30.02 62.28
CA TYR A 70 -4.67 -29.52 60.95
C TYR A 70 -5.99 -29.22 60.25
N LEU A 71 -5.99 -28.22 59.38
CA LEU A 71 -7.18 -27.80 58.63
C LEU A 71 -7.11 -28.39 57.23
N ARG A 72 -8.20 -29.03 56.82
CA ARG A 72 -8.47 -29.41 55.44
C ARG A 72 -9.43 -28.38 54.85
N VAL A 73 -8.96 -27.62 53.86
CA VAL A 73 -9.74 -26.61 53.15
C VAL A 73 -10.11 -27.14 51.77
N CYS A 74 -11.40 -27.17 51.47
CA CYS A 74 -11.95 -27.67 50.22
C CYS A 74 -12.80 -26.58 49.58
N VAL A 75 -12.40 -26.15 48.38
CA VAL A 75 -13.11 -25.14 47.59
C VAL A 75 -13.73 -25.83 46.39
N LYS A 76 -15.03 -25.62 46.18
CA LYS A 76 -15.78 -26.23 45.08
C LYS A 76 -16.83 -25.28 44.51
N HIS A 77 -17.43 -25.68 43.40
CA HIS A 77 -18.54 -24.95 42.78
C HIS A 77 -19.68 -24.74 43.78
N TYR A 78 -20.49 -23.71 43.54
CA TYR A 78 -21.66 -23.43 44.37
C TYR A 78 -22.63 -24.62 44.36
N GLN A 79 -23.09 -25.02 45.54
CA GLN A 79 -24.10 -26.05 45.74
C GLN A 79 -25.17 -25.51 46.70
N ALA A 80 -26.44 -25.59 46.31
CA ALA A 80 -27.55 -25.16 47.17
C ALA A 80 -27.57 -25.93 48.50
N LEU A 81 -27.25 -27.23 48.45
CA LEU A 81 -26.94 -28.07 49.60
C LEU A 81 -25.53 -28.60 49.42
N VAL A 82 -24.59 -28.13 50.23
CA VAL A 82 -23.17 -28.48 50.09
C VAL A 82 -22.94 -29.90 50.61
N ASP A 83 -22.46 -30.78 49.74
CA ASP A 83 -22.10 -32.16 50.10
C ASP A 83 -20.60 -32.25 50.47
N PRO A 84 -20.25 -32.54 51.75
CA PRO A 84 -18.87 -32.68 52.19
C PRO A 84 -18.15 -33.89 51.60
N SER A 85 -18.89 -34.92 51.16
CA SER A 85 -18.32 -36.15 50.62
C SER A 85 -17.94 -36.03 49.14
N SER A 86 -18.52 -35.08 48.42
CA SER A 86 -18.19 -34.79 47.02
C SER A 86 -16.78 -34.19 46.88
N PRO A 87 -16.10 -34.40 45.73
CA PRO A 87 -14.75 -33.89 45.52
C PRO A 87 -14.69 -32.36 45.49
N CYS A 88 -13.51 -31.81 45.82
CA CYS A 88 -13.23 -30.38 45.74
C CYS A 88 -12.97 -30.01 44.28
N THR A 89 -13.95 -29.39 43.61
CA THR A 89 -13.86 -29.16 42.16
C THR A 89 -12.91 -28.05 41.76
N PHE A 90 -12.53 -27.15 42.68
CA PHE A 90 -11.55 -26.11 42.39
C PHE A 90 -10.19 -26.46 42.98
N HIS A 91 -10.12 -26.64 44.31
CA HIS A 91 -8.86 -27.00 44.95
C HIS A 91 -9.08 -27.58 46.36
N GLU A 92 -8.07 -28.30 46.83
CA GLU A 92 -8.00 -28.84 48.19
C GLU A 92 -6.63 -28.51 48.80
N PHE A 93 -6.63 -27.92 49.98
CA PHE A 93 -5.43 -27.61 50.75
C PHE A 93 -5.48 -28.30 52.10
N VAL A 94 -4.32 -28.72 52.60
CA VAL A 94 -4.18 -29.27 53.95
C VAL A 94 -3.06 -28.52 54.65
N THR A 95 -3.36 -27.89 55.78
CA THR A 95 -2.35 -27.18 56.56
C THR A 95 -1.41 -28.17 57.27
N PRO A 96 -0.21 -27.73 57.65
CA PRO A 96 0.52 -28.35 58.75
C PRO A 96 -0.31 -28.37 60.04
N LEU A 97 0.16 -29.13 61.04
CA LEU A 97 -0.45 -29.15 62.36
C LEU A 97 -0.34 -27.76 63.00
N LEU A 98 -1.48 -27.21 63.39
CA LEU A 98 -1.59 -25.95 64.11
C LEU A 98 -1.37 -26.22 65.60
N VAL A 99 -0.40 -25.51 66.18
CA VAL A 99 -0.08 -25.61 67.60
C VAL A 99 -0.61 -24.35 68.29
N ALA A 100 -1.07 -24.50 69.54
CA ALA A 100 -1.51 -23.36 70.35
C ALA A 100 -0.39 -22.31 70.43
N ALA A 101 -0.76 -21.03 70.32
CA ALA A 101 0.21 -19.95 70.50
C ALA A 101 0.85 -20.09 71.90
N ASN A 102 2.18 -19.95 71.97
CA ASN A 102 2.92 -19.91 73.23
C ASN A 102 2.61 -18.58 73.97
N GLY A 103 1.36 -18.38 74.39
CA GLY A 103 0.90 -17.23 75.15
C GLY A 103 0.84 -17.56 76.64
N THR A 104 1.50 -16.75 77.47
CA THR A 104 1.51 -16.86 78.94
C THR A 104 0.27 -16.25 79.61
N ALA A 105 -0.79 -15.95 78.86
CA ALA A 105 -2.01 -15.31 79.34
C ALA A 105 -3.22 -16.26 79.33
N GLU A 106 -4.05 -16.21 80.36
CA GLU A 106 -5.31 -16.98 80.48
C GLU A 106 -6.32 -16.68 79.35
N GLU A 107 -6.12 -15.58 78.63
CA GLU A 107 -6.96 -15.06 77.54
C GLU A 107 -6.70 -15.73 76.17
N ASP A 108 -5.60 -16.50 76.03
CA ASP A 108 -5.17 -17.16 74.78
C ASP A 108 -5.43 -18.69 74.75
N ARG A 109 -6.15 -19.24 75.73
CA ARG A 109 -6.45 -20.69 75.77
C ARG A 109 -7.32 -21.11 74.58
N GLY A 110 -6.73 -21.88 73.67
CA GLY A 110 -7.42 -22.46 72.51
C GLY A 110 -7.27 -21.69 71.20
N LEU A 111 -6.56 -20.55 71.21
CA LEU A 111 -6.24 -19.79 70.00
C LEU A 111 -5.02 -20.39 69.30
N GLN A 112 -5.22 -20.87 68.08
CA GLN A 112 -4.16 -21.38 67.20
C GLN A 112 -3.94 -20.38 66.08
N VAL A 113 -2.80 -19.68 66.17
CA VAL A 113 -2.32 -18.74 65.16
C VAL A 113 -1.39 -19.49 64.23
N LEU A 114 -1.65 -19.42 62.93
CA LEU A 114 -0.75 -19.98 61.92
C LEU A 114 0.54 -19.15 61.89
N SER A 115 1.63 -19.73 62.40
CA SER A 115 2.98 -19.21 62.22
C SER A 115 3.39 -19.45 60.77
N ASP A 116 3.33 -18.39 59.96
CA ASP A 116 3.50 -18.34 58.50
C ASP A 116 2.31 -18.91 57.69
N PRO A 117 1.31 -18.09 57.35
CA PRO A 117 0.33 -18.50 56.35
C PRO A 117 0.97 -18.37 54.97
N ASP A 118 1.51 -19.48 54.45
CA ASP A 118 1.59 -19.64 52.99
C ASP A 118 0.18 -19.42 52.45
N THR A 119 0.00 -18.30 51.75
CA THR A 119 -1.28 -17.95 51.15
C THR A 119 -1.66 -19.09 50.22
N MET A 120 -2.80 -19.71 50.48
CA MET A 120 -3.28 -20.83 49.68
C MET A 120 -3.78 -20.29 48.35
N THR A 121 -3.02 -20.51 47.29
CA THR A 121 -3.34 -20.02 45.95
C THR A 121 -3.77 -21.17 45.06
N PHE A 122 -4.84 -20.98 44.29
CA PHE A 122 -5.10 -21.82 43.14
C PHE A 122 -5.45 -21.01 41.91
N ASP A 123 -4.92 -21.50 40.80
CA ASP A 123 -5.12 -20.97 39.47
C ASP A 123 -6.35 -21.63 38.84
N PHE A 124 -7.19 -20.85 38.17
CA PHE A 124 -8.36 -21.38 37.47
C PHE A 124 -8.33 -21.04 35.97
N ASN A 125 -8.73 -22.01 35.15
CA ASN A 125 -8.70 -21.93 33.68
C ASN A 125 -10.12 -21.77 33.08
N LEU A 126 -11.06 -21.30 33.88
CA LEU A 126 -12.48 -21.14 33.54
C LEU A 126 -12.96 -19.75 33.93
N THR A 127 -14.06 -19.28 33.36
CA THR A 127 -14.66 -18.01 33.74
C THR A 127 -15.13 -18.07 35.20
N TRP A 128 -14.74 -17.08 36.02
CA TRP A 128 -15.15 -17.01 37.42
C TRP A 128 -16.65 -16.73 37.52
N LEU A 129 -17.40 -17.62 38.19
CA LEU A 129 -18.87 -17.53 38.26
C LEU A 129 -19.37 -16.57 39.35
N GLY A 130 -18.50 -16.09 40.23
CA GLY A 130 -18.88 -15.20 41.34
C GLY A 130 -19.33 -15.92 42.60
N GLU A 131 -19.51 -17.24 42.56
CA GLU A 131 -20.04 -18.04 43.68
C GLU A 131 -19.21 -19.30 43.90
N PHE A 132 -19.03 -19.68 45.17
CA PHE A 132 -18.32 -20.90 45.55
C PHE A 132 -18.85 -21.48 46.85
N SER A 133 -18.57 -22.77 47.05
CA SER A 133 -18.78 -23.45 48.33
C SER A 133 -17.42 -23.68 48.99
N LEU A 134 -17.32 -23.30 50.26
CA LEU A 134 -16.17 -23.49 51.10
C LEU A 134 -16.50 -24.53 52.19
N ILE A 135 -15.62 -25.51 52.32
CA ILE A 135 -15.67 -26.50 53.40
C ILE A 135 -14.32 -26.47 54.10
N VAL A 136 -14.33 -26.22 55.41
CA VAL A 136 -13.12 -26.29 56.24
C VAL A 136 -13.35 -27.29 57.36
N GLU A 137 -12.46 -28.27 57.46
CA GLU A 137 -12.54 -29.33 58.47
C GLU A 137 -11.30 -29.28 59.36
N ALA A 138 -11.49 -29.13 60.67
CA ALA A 138 -10.42 -29.23 61.64
C ALA A 138 -10.29 -30.67 62.12
N TRP A 139 -9.13 -31.28 61.88
CA TRP A 139 -8.86 -32.68 62.22
C TRP A 139 -7.78 -32.78 63.28
N HIS A 140 -8.09 -33.49 64.37
CA HIS A 140 -7.10 -33.85 65.39
C HIS A 140 -6.41 -35.17 64.99
N PRO A 141 -5.07 -35.20 64.87
CA PRO A 141 -4.35 -36.43 64.54
C PRO A 141 -4.46 -37.43 65.69
N SER A 142 -4.57 -38.72 65.36
CA SER A 142 -4.62 -39.77 66.38
C SER A 142 -3.20 -40.16 66.83
N GLU A 143 -2.96 -40.22 68.14
CA GLU A 143 -1.65 -40.61 68.72
C GLU A 143 -1.34 -42.11 68.62
N ARG A 144 -2.30 -42.96 68.21
CA ARG A 144 -2.11 -44.41 68.09
C ARG A 144 -1.91 -44.83 66.63
N LYS A 145 -0.87 -45.64 66.37
CA LYS A 145 -0.69 -46.34 65.09
C LYS A 145 -1.91 -47.23 64.81
N GLY A 146 -2.83 -46.76 63.96
CA GLY A 146 -3.97 -47.53 63.45
C GLY A 146 -5.38 -47.03 63.78
N SER A 147 -5.58 -45.86 64.41
CA SER A 147 -6.92 -45.31 64.66
C SER A 147 -7.27 -44.05 63.86
N ASN A 148 -8.57 -43.93 63.57
CA ASN A 148 -9.20 -42.84 62.83
C ASN A 148 -8.88 -41.47 63.44
N LYS A 149 -8.45 -40.53 62.59
CA LYS A 149 -8.44 -39.08 62.87
C LYS A 149 -9.80 -38.62 63.42
N VAL A 150 -9.80 -37.68 64.37
CA VAL A 150 -11.02 -37.14 64.96
C VAL A 150 -11.37 -35.82 64.27
N LEU A 151 -12.59 -35.71 63.74
CA LEU A 151 -13.10 -34.46 63.19
C LEU A 151 -13.54 -33.59 64.37
N VAL A 152 -12.84 -32.49 64.59
CA VAL A 152 -13.09 -31.56 65.70
C VAL A 152 -14.21 -30.60 65.34
N SER A 153 -14.10 -29.95 64.17
CA SER A 153 -15.13 -29.05 63.68
C SER A 153 -15.24 -29.11 62.16
N ARG A 154 -16.43 -28.82 61.64
CA ARG A 154 -16.68 -28.68 60.20
C ARG A 154 -17.44 -27.38 59.94
N PHE A 155 -16.83 -26.52 59.16
CA PHE A 155 -17.44 -25.29 58.67
C PHE A 155 -17.84 -25.48 57.22
N ILE A 156 -19.08 -25.11 56.89
CA ILE A 156 -19.62 -25.16 55.53
C ILE A 156 -20.23 -23.80 55.25
N ALA A 157 -19.83 -23.18 54.14
CA ALA A 157 -20.31 -21.88 53.73
C ALA A 157 -20.48 -21.79 52.23
N GLN A 158 -21.60 -21.23 51.77
CA GLN A 158 -21.71 -20.69 50.43
C GLN A 158 -21.40 -19.20 50.46
N ARG A 159 -20.62 -18.72 49.49
CA ARG A 159 -20.19 -17.33 49.40
C ARG A 159 -20.28 -16.81 47.98
N THR A 160 -20.55 -15.51 47.89
CA THR A 160 -20.37 -14.72 46.67
C THR A 160 -19.09 -13.92 46.80
N LEU A 161 -18.30 -13.82 45.74
CA LEU A 161 -17.06 -13.07 45.73
C LEU A 161 -16.85 -12.43 44.35
N LYS A 162 -16.74 -11.10 44.35
CA LYS A 162 -16.43 -10.32 43.15
C LYS A 162 -14.93 -10.30 42.93
N VAL A 163 -14.54 -10.24 41.66
CA VAL A 163 -13.13 -10.06 41.26
C VAL A 163 -12.61 -8.71 41.77
N GLY A 164 -11.45 -8.73 42.45
CA GLY A 164 -10.79 -7.56 42.98
C GLY A 164 -9.53 -7.90 43.80
N LEU A 165 -8.65 -6.92 43.95
CA LEU A 165 -7.41 -7.07 44.73
C LEU A 165 -7.62 -6.96 46.25
N ALA A 166 -8.80 -6.49 46.69
CA ALA A 166 -9.14 -6.32 48.09
C ALA A 166 -9.47 -7.66 48.76
N TRP A 167 -8.96 -7.86 49.97
CA TRP A 167 -9.26 -9.03 50.79
C TRP A 167 -10.67 -8.95 51.37
N THR A 168 -11.43 -10.02 51.25
CA THR A 168 -12.71 -10.20 51.94
C THR A 168 -12.48 -11.00 53.21
N GLN A 169 -12.81 -10.42 54.36
CA GLN A 169 -12.74 -11.11 55.66
C GLN A 169 -14.02 -11.92 55.88
N ASP A 170 -13.90 -13.12 56.45
CA ASP A 170 -15.00 -14.01 56.78
C ASP A 170 -14.75 -14.71 58.11
N GLU A 171 -15.81 -14.98 58.84
CA GLU A 171 -15.79 -15.66 60.14
C GLU A 171 -16.86 -16.74 60.16
N LEU A 172 -16.43 -17.97 60.42
CA LEU A 172 -17.27 -19.15 60.49
C LEU A 172 -17.24 -19.68 61.92
N SER A 173 -18.40 -19.89 62.53
CA SER A 173 -18.52 -20.35 63.91
C SER A 173 -19.44 -21.56 64.00
N THR A 174 -19.04 -22.52 64.84
CA THR A 174 -19.85 -23.65 65.29
C THR A 174 -20.19 -23.47 66.78
N ASN A 175 -20.62 -24.53 67.46
CA ASN A 175 -20.93 -24.47 68.88
C ASN A 175 -19.68 -24.35 69.76
N GLN A 176 -18.55 -24.95 69.35
CA GLN A 176 -17.31 -24.98 70.14
C GLN A 176 -16.14 -24.28 69.46
N SER A 177 -16.21 -24.04 68.14
CA SER A 177 -15.08 -23.55 67.36
C SER A 177 -15.40 -22.30 66.54
N THR A 178 -14.42 -21.43 66.39
CA THR A 178 -14.47 -20.25 65.50
C THR A 178 -13.27 -20.25 64.56
N LEU A 179 -13.53 -19.95 63.29
CA LEU A 179 -12.54 -19.87 62.22
C LEU A 179 -12.63 -18.50 61.55
N LYS A 180 -11.53 -17.75 61.58
CA LYS A 180 -11.37 -16.50 60.84
C LYS A 180 -10.48 -16.74 59.63
N LEU A 181 -10.92 -16.24 58.49
CA LEU A 181 -10.20 -16.38 57.22
C LEU A 181 -10.41 -15.14 56.35
N MET A 182 -9.55 -14.98 55.35
CA MET A 182 -9.72 -13.98 54.32
C MET A 182 -9.53 -14.62 52.95
N TYR A 183 -10.28 -14.17 51.95
CA TYR A 183 -10.08 -14.62 50.58
C TYR A 183 -10.23 -13.47 49.59
N ARG A 184 -9.61 -13.61 48.42
CA ARG A 184 -9.82 -12.72 47.28
C ARG A 184 -9.65 -13.48 45.97
N VAL A 185 -10.18 -12.92 44.89
CA VAL A 185 -10.04 -13.47 43.55
C VAL A 185 -9.71 -12.33 42.60
N TYR A 186 -8.67 -12.48 41.80
CA TYR A 186 -8.27 -11.46 40.83
C TYR A 186 -7.82 -12.09 39.52
N CYS A 187 -7.85 -11.30 38.44
CA CYS A 187 -7.51 -11.81 37.12
C CYS A 187 -6.01 -11.95 36.95
N ALA A 188 -5.62 -12.97 36.20
CA ALA A 188 -4.23 -13.16 35.80
C ALA A 188 -3.80 -12.06 34.83
N THR A 189 -2.50 -11.94 34.60
CA THR A 189 -1.95 -10.92 33.69
C THR A 189 -2.58 -11.01 32.31
N ASN A 190 -3.09 -9.88 31.80
CA ASN A 190 -3.83 -9.73 30.54
C ASN A 190 -5.28 -10.25 30.54
N TYR A 191 -5.81 -10.75 31.65
CA TYR A 191 -7.22 -11.06 31.79
C TYR A 191 -7.95 -9.95 32.56
N TYR A 192 -9.18 -9.67 32.16
CA TYR A 192 -9.95 -8.54 32.65
C TYR A 192 -11.44 -8.88 32.78
N GLY A 193 -12.19 -7.92 33.30
CA GLY A 193 -13.63 -7.99 33.45
C GLY A 193 -14.06 -8.64 34.76
N PRO A 194 -15.37 -8.67 35.03
CA PRO A 194 -15.92 -9.11 36.31
C PRO A 194 -15.69 -10.59 36.62
N ASN A 195 -15.37 -11.39 35.59
CA ASN A 195 -15.24 -12.84 35.67
C ASN A 195 -13.89 -13.36 35.13
N CYS A 196 -12.93 -12.46 34.86
CA CYS A 196 -11.64 -12.78 34.26
C CYS A 196 -11.70 -13.52 32.91
N GLY A 197 -12.78 -13.32 32.13
CA GLY A 197 -12.97 -13.96 30.84
C GLY A 197 -12.41 -13.18 29.64
N ASN A 198 -12.07 -11.89 29.82
CA ASN A 198 -11.67 -11.03 28.72
C ASN A 198 -10.14 -10.99 28.60
N LEU A 199 -9.58 -11.68 27.60
CA LEU A 199 -8.15 -11.63 27.30
C LEU A 199 -7.80 -10.39 26.44
N CYS A 200 -6.90 -9.56 26.93
CA CYS A 200 -6.33 -8.44 26.18
C CYS A 200 -4.85 -8.26 26.47
N ARG A 201 -4.00 -8.43 25.45
CA ARG A 201 -2.57 -8.10 25.52
C ARG A 201 -2.30 -6.89 24.62
N PRO A 202 -1.77 -5.78 25.16
CA PRO A 202 -1.39 -4.62 24.36
C PRO A 202 -0.38 -4.99 23.28
N ARG A 203 -0.50 -4.35 22.11
CA ARG A 203 0.37 -4.64 20.97
C ARG A 203 0.44 -3.47 19.98
N ASP A 204 1.52 -3.44 19.20
CA ASP A 204 1.81 -2.39 18.23
C ASP A 204 2.65 -2.96 17.09
N ASP A 205 2.02 -3.80 16.28
CA ASP A 205 2.64 -4.45 15.13
C ASP A 205 1.58 -4.76 14.06
N LYS A 206 1.96 -5.49 13.00
CA LYS A 206 1.09 -5.81 11.86
C LYS A 206 -0.29 -6.39 12.22
N PHE A 207 -0.45 -7.11 13.34
CA PHE A 207 -1.74 -7.69 13.72
C PHE A 207 -2.64 -6.75 14.55
N GLY A 208 -2.22 -5.51 14.79
CA GLY A 208 -3.03 -4.51 15.49
C GLY A 208 -2.21 -3.53 16.34
N HIS A 209 -2.83 -2.37 16.57
CA HIS A 209 -2.26 -1.21 17.26
C HIS A 209 -3.20 -0.75 18.37
N TYR A 210 -3.06 -1.34 19.57
CA TYR A 210 -3.99 -1.06 20.66
C TYR A 210 -3.41 -1.26 22.06
N THR A 211 -4.05 -0.61 23.02
CA THR A 211 -3.90 -0.84 24.46
C THR A 211 -5.16 -1.50 25.01
N CYS A 212 -5.13 -1.92 26.28
CA CYS A 212 -6.24 -2.58 26.94
C CYS A 212 -6.87 -1.65 27.97
N LYS A 213 -8.19 -1.53 27.96
CA LYS A 213 -8.96 -0.86 29.01
C LYS A 213 -9.09 -1.75 30.26
N GLU A 214 -9.62 -1.19 31.35
CA GLU A 214 -9.85 -1.90 32.61
C GLU A 214 -10.81 -3.10 32.49
N ASP A 215 -11.72 -3.08 31.51
CA ASP A 215 -12.67 -4.16 31.24
C ASP A 215 -12.14 -5.20 30.22
N GLY A 216 -10.92 -4.99 29.70
CA GLY A 216 -10.31 -5.84 28.68
C GLY A 216 -10.71 -5.51 27.25
N GLN A 217 -11.49 -4.45 27.01
CA GLN A 217 -11.74 -3.99 25.66
C GLN A 217 -10.47 -3.38 25.05
N LYS A 218 -10.28 -3.60 23.75
CA LYS A 218 -9.17 -3.00 23.00
C LYS A 218 -9.47 -1.52 22.78
N LEU A 219 -8.51 -0.66 23.12
CA LEU A 219 -8.52 0.75 22.80
C LEU A 219 -7.52 0.99 21.66
N CYS A 220 -8.04 1.27 20.47
CA CYS A 220 -7.18 1.53 19.32
C CYS A 220 -6.31 2.76 19.55
N LYS A 221 -5.04 2.65 19.12
CA LYS A 221 -4.14 3.81 19.07
C LYS A 221 -4.69 4.87 18.09
N PRO A 222 -4.32 6.15 18.26
CA PRO A 222 -4.73 7.20 17.33
C PRO A 222 -4.43 6.82 15.88
N GLY A 223 -5.40 7.05 15.00
CA GLY A 223 -5.28 6.70 13.57
C GLY A 223 -5.62 5.24 13.24
N TRP A 224 -6.02 4.41 14.20
CA TRP A 224 -6.38 3.01 13.96
C TRP A 224 -7.83 2.71 14.36
N SER A 225 -8.41 1.70 13.71
CA SER A 225 -9.81 1.30 13.86
C SER A 225 -10.03 -0.19 13.59
N GLY A 226 -11.26 -0.65 13.79
CA GLY A 226 -11.64 -2.06 13.64
C GLY A 226 -11.58 -2.82 14.97
N SER A 227 -12.09 -4.06 14.96
CA SER A 227 -12.19 -4.90 16.17
C SER A 227 -10.83 -5.32 16.74
N TYR A 228 -9.78 -5.30 15.91
CA TYR A 228 -8.40 -5.60 16.27
C TYR A 228 -7.47 -4.39 16.14
N CYS A 229 -8.01 -3.21 15.83
CA CYS A 229 -7.23 -1.98 15.62
C CYS A 229 -6.13 -2.15 14.57
N ASP A 230 -6.46 -2.86 13.50
CA ASP A 230 -5.62 -3.27 12.38
C ASP A 230 -5.93 -2.47 11.10
N LYS A 231 -7.01 -1.68 11.10
CA LYS A 231 -7.41 -0.84 9.98
C LYS A 231 -6.98 0.60 10.22
N ALA A 232 -6.08 1.10 9.39
CA ALA A 232 -5.69 2.51 9.40
C ALA A 232 -6.89 3.39 9.05
N LEU A 233 -7.05 4.49 9.78
CA LEU A 233 -7.96 5.58 9.46
C LEU A 233 -7.27 6.48 8.44
N CYS A 234 -7.82 6.53 7.24
CA CYS A 234 -7.27 7.35 6.17
C CYS A 234 -7.40 8.83 6.48
N LEU A 235 -6.67 9.65 5.73
CA LEU A 235 -6.79 11.09 5.78
C LEU A 235 -8.29 11.51 5.71
N PRO A 236 -8.77 12.40 6.59
CA PRO A 236 -10.17 12.85 6.56
C PRO A 236 -10.54 13.41 5.18
N GLY A 237 -11.66 12.94 4.61
CA GLY A 237 -12.11 13.32 3.27
C GLY A 237 -11.47 12.54 2.12
N CYS A 238 -10.66 11.52 2.41
CA CYS A 238 -10.08 10.66 1.38
C CYS A 238 -11.15 9.79 0.68
N HIS A 239 -11.15 9.81 -0.66
CA HIS A 239 -11.94 8.92 -1.52
C HIS A 239 -11.14 7.68 -1.99
N GLY A 240 -9.88 7.58 -1.55
CA GLY A 240 -8.96 6.48 -1.84
C GLY A 240 -8.90 5.41 -0.73
N THR A 241 -7.73 4.79 -0.60
CA THR A 241 -7.41 3.78 0.43
C THR A 241 -6.14 4.17 1.20
N CYS A 242 -5.87 3.57 2.35
CA CYS A 242 -4.67 3.84 3.12
C CYS A 242 -4.17 2.56 3.80
N ASP A 243 -2.85 2.43 3.91
CA ASP A 243 -2.21 1.35 4.67
C ASP A 243 -1.70 1.87 6.02
N LEU A 244 -1.37 3.17 6.09
CA LEU A 244 -0.97 3.87 7.30
C LEU A 244 -1.96 5.01 7.60
N PRO A 245 -2.09 5.41 8.88
CA PRO A 245 -2.95 6.51 9.26
C PRO A 245 -2.59 7.81 8.54
N ASP A 246 -3.60 8.65 8.28
CA ASP A 246 -3.47 9.97 7.64
C ASP A 246 -2.88 9.96 6.21
N GLU A 247 -2.76 8.79 5.58
CA GLU A 247 -2.45 8.66 4.16
C GLU A 247 -3.73 8.61 3.31
N CYS A 248 -3.60 8.93 2.02
CA CYS A 248 -4.63 8.72 1.01
C CYS A 248 -3.98 8.28 -0.30
N LYS A 249 -4.10 7.00 -0.63
CA LYS A 249 -3.60 6.38 -1.85
C LYS A 249 -4.74 6.30 -2.86
N CYS A 250 -4.53 6.92 -4.02
CA CYS A 250 -5.55 6.99 -5.05
C CYS A 250 -5.64 5.71 -5.85
N ARG A 251 -6.88 5.33 -6.19
CA ARG A 251 -7.12 4.27 -7.15
C ARG A 251 -6.67 4.72 -8.54
N PRO A 252 -6.31 3.80 -9.45
CA PRO A 252 -5.93 4.17 -10.81
C PRO A 252 -6.99 5.07 -11.47
N GLY A 253 -6.53 6.21 -12.00
CA GLY A 253 -7.40 7.20 -12.63
C GLY A 253 -7.88 8.33 -11.72
N TRP A 254 -7.49 8.35 -10.44
CA TRP A 254 -7.74 9.45 -9.51
C TRP A 254 -6.43 10.08 -9.02
N LEU A 255 -6.49 11.38 -8.73
CA LEU A 255 -5.39 12.25 -8.37
C LEU A 255 -5.81 13.19 -7.24
N GLY A 256 -4.85 13.97 -6.75
CA GLY A 256 -5.06 14.93 -5.67
C GLY A 256 -4.83 14.33 -4.29
N LYS A 257 -4.76 15.20 -3.28
CA LYS A 257 -4.50 14.82 -1.88
C LYS A 257 -5.61 13.92 -1.31
N PHE A 258 -6.84 14.10 -1.80
CA PHE A 258 -8.02 13.38 -1.33
C PHE A 258 -8.54 12.34 -2.34
N CYS A 259 -7.86 12.16 -3.48
CA CYS A 259 -8.27 11.25 -4.56
C CYS A 259 -9.66 11.56 -5.12
N ASP A 260 -10.00 12.84 -5.19
CA ASP A 260 -11.27 13.40 -5.66
C ASP A 260 -11.17 13.99 -7.07
N THR A 261 -9.96 14.12 -7.61
CA THR A 261 -9.72 14.67 -8.95
C THR A 261 -9.51 13.54 -9.94
N CYS A 262 -10.27 13.49 -11.03
CA CYS A 262 -10.08 12.48 -12.07
C CYS A 262 -8.85 12.77 -12.94
N THR A 263 -8.20 11.70 -13.43
CA THR A 263 -7.19 11.78 -14.48
C THR A 263 -7.89 11.91 -15.83
N ARG A 264 -7.57 12.95 -16.60
CA ARG A 264 -8.05 13.11 -17.98
C ARG A 264 -7.46 12.05 -18.91
N TYR A 265 -8.09 11.80 -20.05
CA TYR A 265 -7.52 10.90 -21.06
C TYR A 265 -6.09 11.36 -21.45
N PRO A 266 -5.11 10.44 -21.59
CA PRO A 266 -3.75 10.83 -21.98
C PRO A 266 -3.76 11.59 -23.30
N GLY A 267 -3.18 12.80 -23.33
CA GLY A 267 -3.19 13.68 -24.49
C GLY A 267 -4.33 14.70 -24.52
N CYS A 268 -5.26 14.68 -23.56
CA CYS A 268 -6.30 15.69 -23.43
C CYS A 268 -5.72 17.10 -23.19
N ILE A 269 -5.93 18.02 -24.12
CA ILE A 269 -5.37 19.38 -24.07
C ILE A 269 -6.38 20.33 -23.42
N HIS A 270 -7.45 20.67 -24.16
CA HIS A 270 -8.49 21.63 -23.75
C HIS A 270 -9.80 20.93 -23.36
N GLY A 271 -9.73 20.15 -22.30
CA GLY A 271 -10.89 19.45 -21.79
C GLY A 271 -10.76 19.04 -20.33
N THR A 272 -11.90 18.64 -19.77
CA THR A 272 -12.10 18.26 -18.36
C THR A 272 -12.53 16.79 -18.25
N CYS A 273 -12.72 16.29 -17.02
CA CYS A 273 -13.25 14.96 -16.79
C CYS A 273 -14.23 14.98 -15.60
N ASN A 274 -15.22 14.09 -15.61
CA ASN A 274 -16.09 13.81 -14.47
C ASN A 274 -15.82 12.40 -13.90
N GLN A 275 -15.37 11.49 -14.76
CA GLN A 275 -14.86 10.17 -14.42
C GLN A 275 -13.45 10.00 -15.03
N PRO A 276 -12.63 9.10 -14.48
CA PRO A 276 -11.31 8.82 -15.02
C PRO A 276 -11.33 8.52 -16.51
N TRP A 277 -10.29 9.00 -17.20
CA TRP A 277 -10.04 8.75 -18.63
C TRP A 277 -11.06 9.40 -19.58
N GLN A 278 -11.80 10.39 -19.13
CA GLN A 278 -12.60 11.25 -20.01
C GLN A 278 -11.79 12.44 -20.50
N CYS A 279 -12.21 13.00 -21.64
CA CYS A 279 -11.75 14.28 -22.15
C CYS A 279 -12.98 15.01 -22.71
N ASN A 280 -13.69 15.73 -21.83
CA ASN A 280 -14.85 16.52 -22.17
C ASN A 280 -14.36 17.88 -22.64
N CYS A 281 -14.43 18.15 -23.95
CA CYS A 281 -13.85 19.36 -24.52
C CYS A 281 -14.51 20.62 -23.96
N ASP A 282 -13.66 21.61 -23.70
CA ASP A 282 -14.10 22.95 -23.36
C ASP A 282 -14.80 23.58 -24.58
N GLU A 283 -15.60 24.62 -24.34
CA GLU A 283 -16.33 25.29 -25.40
C GLU A 283 -15.37 25.81 -26.49
N GLY A 284 -15.67 25.51 -27.76
CA GLY A 284 -14.84 25.88 -28.92
C GLY A 284 -13.75 24.88 -29.28
N TRP A 285 -13.55 23.81 -28.50
CA TRP A 285 -12.61 22.74 -28.82
C TRP A 285 -13.33 21.43 -29.17
N GLY A 286 -12.69 20.62 -30.01
CA GLY A 286 -13.21 19.33 -30.45
C GLY A 286 -12.13 18.30 -30.71
N GLY A 287 -12.55 17.14 -31.21
CA GLY A 287 -11.67 15.97 -31.40
C GLY A 287 -11.61 15.08 -30.16
N LEU A 288 -10.96 13.92 -30.29
CA LEU A 288 -10.84 12.94 -29.20
C LEU A 288 -9.98 13.47 -28.03
N PHE A 289 -9.01 14.33 -28.35
CA PHE A 289 -8.05 14.89 -27.40
C PHE A 289 -8.30 16.38 -27.09
N CYS A 290 -9.40 16.94 -27.62
CA CYS A 290 -9.73 18.36 -27.50
C CYS A 290 -8.57 19.26 -27.95
N ASP A 291 -7.97 18.88 -29.08
CA ASP A 291 -6.82 19.51 -29.72
C ASP A 291 -7.20 20.23 -31.03
N HIS A 292 -8.46 20.10 -31.46
CA HIS A 292 -8.98 20.75 -32.65
C HIS A 292 -9.72 22.03 -32.30
N ASP A 293 -9.23 23.18 -32.76
CA ASP A 293 -9.89 24.48 -32.58
C ASP A 293 -11.09 24.62 -33.54
N LEU A 294 -12.31 24.57 -33.02
CA LEU A 294 -13.54 24.67 -33.81
C LEU A 294 -13.84 26.11 -34.24
N ASN A 295 -13.13 27.08 -33.68
CA ASN A 295 -13.23 28.50 -33.95
C ASN A 295 -11.97 29.04 -34.66
N TYR A 296 -11.34 28.19 -35.47
CA TYR A 296 -10.09 28.49 -36.16
C TYR A 296 -10.13 29.79 -36.97
N CYS A 297 -11.20 30.03 -37.73
CA CYS A 297 -11.37 31.24 -38.53
C CYS A 297 -11.37 32.53 -37.70
N THR A 298 -12.00 32.53 -36.53
CA THR A 298 -12.05 33.73 -35.67
C THR A 298 -10.72 33.95 -34.97
N ASN A 299 -10.05 32.89 -34.56
CA ASN A 299 -8.79 32.95 -33.81
C ASN A 299 -7.59 33.27 -34.72
N HIS A 300 -7.55 32.71 -35.94
CA HIS A 300 -6.36 32.77 -36.82
C HIS A 300 -6.53 33.60 -38.10
N LYS A 301 -7.77 33.86 -38.56
CA LYS A 301 -8.07 34.62 -39.79
C LYS A 301 -7.18 34.25 -41.00
N PRO A 302 -7.17 32.98 -41.43
CA PRO A 302 -6.19 32.48 -42.40
C PRO A 302 -6.40 32.96 -43.85
N CYS A 303 -7.62 33.37 -44.22
CA CYS A 303 -7.96 33.76 -45.60
C CYS A 303 -7.46 35.16 -45.93
N GLN A 304 -6.75 35.30 -47.05
CA GLN A 304 -6.18 36.56 -47.53
C GLN A 304 -7.04 37.18 -48.67
N ASN A 305 -6.71 38.41 -49.08
CA ASN A 305 -7.28 39.10 -50.25
C ASN A 305 -8.83 39.16 -50.28
N GLY A 306 -9.44 39.36 -49.11
CA GLY A 306 -10.89 39.48 -48.98
C GLY A 306 -11.64 38.14 -49.04
N GLY A 307 -10.95 37.00 -48.98
CA GLY A 307 -11.58 35.68 -48.88
C GLY A 307 -12.37 35.51 -47.59
N THR A 308 -13.53 34.84 -47.66
CA THR A 308 -14.38 34.56 -46.49
C THR A 308 -14.00 33.21 -45.87
N CYS A 309 -13.69 33.20 -44.57
CA CYS A 309 -13.33 31.99 -43.84
C CYS A 309 -14.55 31.29 -43.25
N THR A 310 -14.65 29.98 -43.41
CA THR A 310 -15.66 29.13 -42.77
C THR A 310 -15.02 27.95 -42.06
N ASN A 311 -15.37 27.73 -40.79
CA ASN A 311 -14.92 26.56 -40.02
C ASN A 311 -15.62 25.29 -40.54
N THR A 312 -14.87 24.21 -40.72
CA THR A 312 -15.42 22.93 -41.20
C THR A 312 -15.81 21.97 -40.07
N GLY A 313 -15.65 22.38 -38.81
CA GLY A 313 -16.09 21.63 -37.62
C GLY A 313 -15.17 20.48 -37.17
N GLN A 314 -14.12 20.15 -37.92
CA GLN A 314 -13.11 19.15 -37.53
C GLN A 314 -11.76 19.80 -37.15
N GLY A 315 -11.76 21.03 -36.63
CA GLY A 315 -10.51 21.77 -36.37
C GLY A 315 -9.85 22.33 -37.63
N SER A 316 -10.61 22.46 -38.71
CA SER A 316 -10.13 22.89 -40.02
C SER A 316 -11.00 24.03 -40.55
N TYR A 317 -10.53 24.67 -41.62
CA TYR A 317 -11.18 25.81 -42.24
C TYR A 317 -11.20 25.67 -43.75
N THR A 318 -12.04 26.48 -44.39
CA THR A 318 -12.04 26.65 -45.84
C THR A 318 -12.17 28.14 -46.14
N CYS A 319 -11.38 28.61 -47.11
CA CYS A 319 -11.47 29.97 -47.61
C CYS A 319 -12.26 29.99 -48.91
N ASN A 320 -13.36 30.75 -48.92
CA ASN A 320 -14.04 31.09 -50.16
C ASN A 320 -13.39 32.33 -50.76
N CYS A 321 -12.65 32.15 -51.85
CA CYS A 321 -11.88 33.20 -52.48
C CYS A 321 -12.74 34.11 -53.37
N THR A 322 -12.34 35.37 -53.46
CA THR A 322 -12.89 36.33 -54.42
C THR A 322 -12.49 35.93 -55.85
N GLU A 323 -13.20 36.46 -56.86
CA GLU A 323 -13.07 35.99 -58.26
C GLU A 323 -11.62 36.02 -58.82
N GLU A 324 -10.79 36.92 -58.30
CA GLU A 324 -9.41 37.13 -58.75
C GLU A 324 -8.37 36.20 -58.09
N PHE A 325 -8.73 35.49 -57.01
CA PHE A 325 -7.77 34.73 -56.20
C PHE A 325 -8.14 33.24 -56.07
N MET A 326 -7.13 32.42 -55.79
CA MET A 326 -7.23 30.97 -55.59
C MET A 326 -6.20 30.49 -54.55
N GLY A 327 -6.16 29.18 -54.32
CA GLY A 327 -5.32 28.55 -53.28
C GLY A 327 -6.05 28.41 -51.94
N VAL A 328 -5.51 27.59 -51.04
CA VAL A 328 -6.14 27.25 -49.74
C VAL A 328 -6.44 28.50 -48.91
N ASN A 329 -5.58 29.52 -49.01
CA ASN A 329 -5.68 30.77 -48.24
C ASN A 329 -6.01 31.98 -49.12
N CYS A 330 -6.43 31.78 -50.38
CA CYS A 330 -6.70 32.87 -51.33
C CYS A 330 -5.49 33.79 -51.58
N ASN A 331 -4.29 33.25 -51.50
CA ASN A 331 -3.03 33.97 -51.64
C ASN A 331 -2.44 33.89 -53.07
N ILE A 332 -3.05 33.14 -53.97
CA ILE A 332 -2.57 32.94 -55.35
C ILE A 332 -3.48 33.72 -56.29
N LEU A 333 -2.92 34.55 -57.17
CA LEU A 333 -3.70 35.27 -58.17
C LEU A 333 -4.12 34.30 -59.29
N LYS A 334 -5.40 34.29 -59.65
CA LYS A 334 -5.97 33.38 -60.66
C LYS A 334 -5.49 33.72 -62.07
N ASN A 335 -5.31 35.00 -62.37
CA ASN A 335 -4.75 35.51 -63.62
C ASN A 335 -3.49 36.36 -63.34
N PRO A 336 -2.33 35.71 -63.16
CA PRO A 336 -1.06 36.42 -62.93
C PRO A 336 -0.68 37.41 -64.03
N CYS A 337 -1.12 37.19 -65.27
CA CYS A 337 -0.84 38.09 -66.38
C CYS A 337 -1.65 39.39 -66.39
N GLN A 338 -2.73 39.50 -65.59
CA GLN A 338 -3.58 40.70 -65.55
C GLN A 338 -2.81 41.98 -65.18
N LYS A 339 -1.74 41.87 -64.38
CA LYS A 339 -0.88 43.00 -63.99
C LYS A 339 0.32 43.23 -64.92
N ASN A 340 0.40 42.51 -66.05
CA ASN A 340 1.51 42.55 -67.02
C ASN A 340 2.89 42.46 -66.35
N PRO A 341 3.22 41.33 -65.70
CA PRO A 341 4.50 41.18 -65.01
C PRO A 341 5.71 41.14 -65.96
N CYS A 342 5.50 40.78 -67.23
CA CYS A 342 6.55 40.75 -68.24
C CYS A 342 6.96 42.18 -68.64
N ARG A 343 8.25 42.47 -68.54
CA ARG A 343 8.86 43.76 -68.91
C ARG A 343 9.19 43.79 -70.41
N ASN A 344 9.54 44.97 -70.91
CA ASN A 344 10.10 45.17 -72.26
C ASN A 344 9.27 44.54 -73.40
N ASN A 345 7.94 44.72 -73.34
CA ASN A 345 6.98 44.16 -74.30
C ASN A 345 7.01 42.62 -74.40
N GLY A 346 7.39 41.91 -73.33
CA GLY A 346 7.21 40.47 -73.23
C GLY A 346 5.73 40.08 -73.20
N ILE A 347 5.36 39.02 -73.91
CA ILE A 347 4.00 38.46 -73.92
C ILE A 347 3.84 37.57 -72.69
N CYS A 348 2.86 37.87 -71.84
CA CYS A 348 2.55 37.06 -70.67
C CYS A 348 1.55 35.97 -71.02
N GLU A 349 1.87 34.72 -70.68
CA GLU A 349 0.97 33.58 -70.80
C GLU A 349 0.70 32.98 -69.42
N ASN A 350 -0.57 32.73 -69.11
CA ASN A 350 -0.95 32.07 -67.85
C ASN A 350 -0.55 30.59 -67.93
N SER A 351 0.18 30.14 -66.91
CA SER A 351 0.51 28.73 -66.68
C SER A 351 -0.48 28.13 -65.67
N SER A 352 -0.35 26.83 -65.40
CA SER A 352 -1.21 26.13 -64.42
C SER A 352 -0.96 26.62 -62.99
N GLN A 353 -2.00 26.52 -62.14
CA GLN A 353 -1.93 26.81 -60.69
C GLN A 353 -1.50 28.24 -60.30
N GLY A 354 -1.89 29.26 -61.09
CA GLY A 354 -1.61 30.67 -60.77
C GLY A 354 -0.17 31.10 -61.04
N GLN A 355 0.55 30.35 -61.86
CA GLN A 355 1.85 30.74 -62.41
C GLN A 355 1.70 31.42 -63.77
N TYR A 356 2.73 32.12 -64.22
CA TYR A 356 2.81 32.71 -65.55
C TYR A 356 4.19 32.48 -66.18
N THR A 357 4.23 32.56 -67.50
CA THR A 357 5.47 32.51 -68.29
C THR A 357 5.53 33.73 -69.19
N CYS A 358 6.70 34.36 -69.28
CA CYS A 358 6.93 35.49 -70.16
C CYS A 358 7.67 35.05 -71.42
N THR A 359 7.09 35.32 -72.59
CA THR A 359 7.73 35.16 -73.89
C THR A 359 8.35 36.50 -74.28
N CYS A 360 9.69 36.58 -74.24
CA CYS A 360 10.40 37.84 -74.42
C CYS A 360 10.50 38.29 -75.88
N ALA A 361 10.42 39.60 -76.09
CA ALA A 361 10.70 40.21 -77.38
C ALA A 361 12.18 39.99 -77.79
N PRO A 362 12.51 39.96 -79.10
CA PRO A 362 13.88 39.77 -79.56
C PRO A 362 14.85 40.77 -78.91
N GLY A 363 15.93 40.25 -78.32
CA GLY A 363 16.91 41.06 -77.59
C GLY A 363 16.65 41.23 -76.08
N PHE A 364 15.64 40.56 -75.51
CA PHE A 364 15.37 40.52 -74.07
C PHE A 364 15.30 39.09 -73.52
N TYR A 365 15.71 38.89 -72.27
CA TYR A 365 15.80 37.60 -71.60
C TYR A 365 15.50 37.71 -70.09
N GLY A 366 15.40 36.55 -69.41
CA GLY A 366 15.06 36.46 -68.00
C GLY A 366 13.58 36.07 -67.77
N PRO A 367 13.22 35.60 -66.57
CA PRO A 367 11.86 35.15 -66.24
C PRO A 367 10.78 36.23 -66.41
N HIS A 368 11.15 37.51 -66.40
CA HIS A 368 10.25 38.64 -66.62
C HIS A 368 10.70 39.52 -67.80
N CYS A 369 11.57 39.01 -68.68
CA CYS A 369 12.13 39.76 -69.82
C CYS A 369 12.85 41.06 -69.43
N GLU A 370 13.40 41.10 -68.23
CA GLU A 370 14.06 42.25 -67.62
C GLU A 370 15.48 42.49 -68.12
N THR A 371 16.12 41.46 -68.71
CA THR A 371 17.52 41.51 -69.12
C THR A 371 17.64 41.90 -70.59
N THR A 372 18.36 42.99 -70.91
CA THR A 372 18.66 43.41 -72.29
C THR A 372 19.91 42.72 -72.84
N ALA A 373 19.83 42.21 -74.06
CA ALA A 373 20.92 41.62 -74.82
C ALA A 373 21.90 42.68 -75.39
N SER A 374 22.60 43.40 -74.52
CA SER A 374 23.67 44.33 -74.92
C SER A 374 25.06 43.70 -74.80
N ILE A 375 25.21 42.42 -75.14
CA ILE A 375 26.45 41.68 -74.85
C ILE A 375 27.43 41.70 -76.04
N CYS A 376 26.96 41.74 -77.30
CA CYS A 376 27.86 41.81 -78.47
C CYS A 376 28.11 43.25 -79.01
N THR A 377 27.40 44.28 -78.54
CA THR A 377 27.53 45.66 -79.04
C THR A 377 28.92 46.26 -78.79
N LYS A 378 29.63 45.76 -77.77
CA LYS A 378 31.01 46.14 -77.46
C LYS A 378 32.07 45.12 -77.94
N ASN A 379 31.63 44.06 -78.63
CA ASN A 379 32.40 42.87 -78.99
C ASN A 379 33.33 42.36 -77.85
N PRO A 380 32.84 41.53 -76.93
CA PRO A 380 33.64 40.99 -75.82
C PRO A 380 34.65 39.93 -76.26
N CYS A 381 34.64 39.52 -77.54
CA CYS A 381 35.57 38.56 -78.09
C CYS A 381 36.91 39.23 -78.40
N GLU A 382 37.99 38.70 -77.84
CA GLU A 382 39.34 39.17 -78.05
C GLU A 382 39.95 38.59 -79.35
N ASN A 383 41.13 39.10 -79.73
CA ASN A 383 41.95 38.59 -80.84
C ASN A 383 41.22 38.48 -82.21
N GLY A 384 40.24 39.37 -82.45
CA GLY A 384 39.48 39.38 -83.70
C GLY A 384 38.39 38.31 -83.77
N GLY A 385 38.04 37.68 -82.65
CA GLY A 385 36.88 36.79 -82.55
C GLY A 385 35.57 37.49 -82.91
N SER A 386 34.69 36.75 -83.58
CA SER A 386 33.35 37.23 -83.92
C SER A 386 32.36 36.84 -82.84
N CYS A 387 31.71 37.83 -82.24
CA CYS A 387 30.66 37.60 -81.24
C CYS A 387 29.41 37.03 -81.91
N ILE A 388 29.05 35.81 -81.53
CA ILE A 388 27.83 35.13 -81.94
C ILE A 388 26.85 35.18 -80.77
N HIS A 389 25.63 35.63 -81.07
CA HIS A 389 24.53 35.65 -80.11
C HIS A 389 24.01 34.23 -79.83
N ASP A 390 23.99 33.81 -78.56
CA ASP A 390 23.36 32.58 -78.10
C ASP A 390 22.30 32.86 -77.02
N PRO A 391 21.15 32.16 -76.99
CA PRO A 391 20.10 32.38 -76.00
C PRO A 391 20.51 32.17 -74.53
N LYS A 392 21.65 31.52 -74.26
CA LYS A 392 22.16 31.26 -72.90
C LYS A 392 23.39 32.10 -72.53
N GLY A 393 23.90 32.96 -73.42
CA GLY A 393 25.09 33.77 -73.16
C GLY A 393 25.78 34.28 -74.42
N VAL A 394 27.08 34.59 -74.32
CA VAL A 394 27.91 35.00 -75.47
C VAL A 394 28.77 33.83 -75.93
N ILE A 395 28.80 33.57 -77.24
CA ILE A 395 29.71 32.60 -77.86
C ILE A 395 30.64 33.38 -78.79
N CYS A 396 31.95 33.26 -78.61
CA CYS A 396 32.92 33.84 -79.52
C CYS A 396 33.39 32.81 -80.53
N ASP A 397 33.27 33.13 -81.82
CA ASP A 397 33.86 32.35 -82.91
C ASP A 397 35.30 32.79 -83.12
N CYS A 398 36.23 31.90 -82.81
CA CYS A 398 37.65 32.21 -82.74
C CYS A 398 38.35 31.96 -84.08
N PRO A 399 39.15 32.92 -84.57
CA PRO A 399 39.95 32.71 -85.77
C PRO A 399 41.00 31.59 -85.56
N PRO A 400 41.48 30.97 -86.65
CA PRO A 400 42.43 29.86 -86.59
C PRO A 400 43.68 30.21 -85.76
N GLY A 401 44.02 29.34 -84.82
CA GLY A 401 45.13 29.58 -83.88
C GLY A 401 44.73 30.40 -82.65
N PHE A 402 43.44 30.56 -82.37
CA PHE A 402 42.94 31.06 -81.09
C PHE A 402 41.81 30.18 -80.54
N SER A 403 41.69 30.11 -79.22
CA SER A 403 40.68 29.34 -78.50
C SER A 403 40.34 29.97 -77.15
N GLY A 404 39.37 29.41 -76.43
CA GLY A 404 38.81 30.01 -75.21
C GLY A 404 37.40 30.57 -75.43
N ILE A 405 36.72 30.91 -74.34
CA ILE A 405 35.32 31.41 -74.39
C ILE A 405 35.22 32.81 -75.00
N LEU A 406 36.29 33.60 -74.92
CA LEU A 406 36.41 34.92 -75.51
C LEU A 406 37.54 35.00 -76.55
N CYS A 407 38.05 33.86 -77.04
CA CYS A 407 39.19 33.78 -77.96
C CYS A 407 40.50 34.37 -77.40
N GLU A 408 40.64 34.36 -76.08
CA GLU A 408 41.76 34.95 -75.36
C GLU A 408 43.06 34.11 -75.43
N LYS A 409 42.95 32.82 -75.79
CA LYS A 409 44.10 31.90 -75.83
C LYS A 409 44.62 31.76 -77.26
N LYS A 410 45.94 31.78 -77.44
CA LYS A 410 46.60 31.56 -78.72
C LYS A 410 47.00 30.10 -78.85
N ASP A 411 46.42 29.40 -79.82
CA ASP A 411 46.76 28.02 -80.16
C ASP A 411 47.87 27.95 -81.22
N PRO A 412 48.97 27.23 -80.96
CA PRO A 412 50.03 27.05 -81.94
C PRO A 412 49.56 26.10 -83.04
N VAL A 413 49.33 26.63 -84.26
CA VAL A 413 49.05 25.83 -85.46
C VAL A 413 50.22 24.88 -85.72
N ARG A 414 50.06 23.60 -85.38
CA ARG A 414 50.91 22.50 -85.86
C ARG A 414 50.28 21.87 -87.09
N CYS A 415 50.83 22.17 -88.26
CA CYS A 415 50.66 21.33 -89.45
C CYS A 415 52.05 20.98 -90.00
N VAL A 416 52.47 19.72 -89.81
CA VAL A 416 53.53 19.10 -90.62
C VAL A 416 53.05 17.72 -91.04
N SER A 417 53.02 17.53 -92.35
CA SER A 417 52.83 16.28 -93.11
C SER A 417 51.43 15.69 -93.22
N GLY A 418 50.67 16.28 -94.15
CA GLY A 418 50.01 15.56 -95.24
C GLY A 418 48.92 14.55 -94.88
N HIS A 419 47.69 15.04 -94.71
CA HIS A 419 46.47 14.45 -95.27
C HIS A 419 45.28 15.36 -94.90
N CYS A 420 44.74 16.10 -95.86
CA CYS A 420 43.37 16.62 -95.73
C CYS A 420 42.41 15.50 -96.11
N LEU A 421 41.53 15.11 -95.20
CA LEU A 421 40.32 14.36 -95.55
C LEU A 421 39.10 15.12 -95.03
N ASN A 422 38.48 15.88 -95.93
CA ASN A 422 37.04 16.11 -95.87
C ASN A 422 36.33 14.76 -96.04
N GLY A 423 35.41 14.39 -95.14
CA GLY A 423 34.57 13.22 -95.39
C GLY A 423 33.72 12.66 -94.23
N LYS A 424 32.54 13.25 -94.02
CA LYS A 424 31.25 12.66 -93.59
C LYS A 424 31.11 11.84 -92.27
N LYS A 425 30.23 12.40 -91.43
CA LYS A 425 29.08 11.82 -90.70
C LYS A 425 29.25 10.49 -89.93
N ASN A 426 29.16 10.62 -88.60
CA ASN A 426 28.17 9.92 -87.74
C ASN A 426 28.09 10.77 -86.45
N GLY A 427 26.95 11.27 -85.96
CA GLY A 427 25.62 10.69 -86.02
C GLY A 427 25.27 9.99 -84.71
N ARG A 428 25.33 10.70 -83.56
CA ARG A 428 24.38 10.68 -82.42
C ARG A 428 25.06 10.99 -81.07
N ASN A 429 24.69 12.16 -80.52
CA ASN A 429 24.08 12.33 -79.19
C ASN A 429 24.44 11.30 -78.10
N ARG A 430 25.20 11.71 -77.08
CA ARG A 430 24.68 12.31 -75.83
C ARG A 430 25.82 12.70 -74.86
N PRO A 431 25.55 13.62 -73.91
CA PRO A 431 26.53 14.57 -73.41
C PRO A 431 27.30 14.06 -72.18
N TYR A 432 28.56 14.49 -72.11
CA TYR A 432 29.32 14.56 -70.87
C TYR A 432 28.82 15.71 -70.00
N GLY A 433 28.96 15.52 -68.69
CA GLY A 433 28.29 16.27 -67.65
C GLY A 433 28.63 17.75 -67.60
N SER A 434 27.70 18.49 -67.03
CA SER A 434 27.95 19.82 -66.50
C SER A 434 27.38 19.85 -65.08
N LEU A 435 28.32 20.03 -64.16
CA LEU A 435 28.17 20.36 -62.76
C LEU A 435 27.44 21.71 -62.65
N PHE A 436 26.34 21.78 -61.89
CA PHE A 436 25.83 23.05 -61.36
C PHE A 436 25.29 22.86 -59.93
N LEU A 437 25.73 23.79 -59.08
CA LEU A 437 25.11 24.14 -57.80
C LEU A 437 23.80 24.89 -58.07
N PHE A 438 22.79 24.53 -57.27
CA PHE A 438 21.39 25.02 -57.20
C PHE A 438 20.47 24.66 -58.36
#